data_AF-X0TEK4-F1
#
_entry.id   AF-X0TEK4-F1
#
_cell.length_a   1.000
_cell.length_b   1.000
_cell.length_c   1.000
_cell.angle_alpha   90.00
_cell.angle_beta   90.00
_cell.angle_gamma   90.00
#
_symmetry.space_group_name_H-M   'P 1'
#
loop_
_entity.id
_entity.type
_entity.pdbx_description
1 polymer ?
#
loop_
_entity_poly.entity_id
_entity_poly.type
_entity_poly.pdbx_seq_one_letter_code
_entity_poly.pdbx_strand_id
1 'polypeptide(L)'
;MQRSRQHERLKSREQGRKEKPTTHGRFDASTRIKVIEIERTGSPQRLRHAIQKLKKSTKPQKILRVPQHDMDKATDIAKELRAKLTITNLSKTKRKSIKR
;
A
#
# COMPACT_ATOMS: atom_id res chain seq x y z
N MET A 1 27.82 -18.74 -13.21
CA MET A 1 26.95 -18.00 -12.27
C MET A 1 25.56 -17.79 -12.91
N GLN A 2 24.60 -18.65 -12.59
CA GLN A 2 23.30 -18.68 -13.26
C GLN A 2 22.32 -17.70 -12.57
N ARG A 3 22.13 -16.52 -13.15
CA ARG A 3 21.12 -15.56 -12.66
C ARG A 3 19.74 -16.12 -12.96
N SER A 4 18.99 -16.51 -11.92
CA SER A 4 17.66 -17.09 -12.03
C SER A 4 16.68 -16.13 -12.73
N ARG A 5 16.01 -16.57 -13.80
CA ARG A 5 14.94 -15.85 -14.54
C ARG A 5 13.79 -15.37 -13.63
N GLN A 6 13.66 -15.94 -12.43
CA GLN A 6 12.68 -15.52 -11.43
C GLN A 6 12.99 -14.13 -10.84
N HIS A 7 14.26 -13.78 -10.67
CA HIS A 7 14.67 -12.46 -10.15
C HIS A 7 14.36 -11.34 -11.16
N GLU A 8 14.44 -11.66 -12.45
CA GLU A 8 14.15 -10.73 -13.55
C GLU A 8 12.64 -10.49 -13.73
N ARG A 9 11.82 -11.55 -13.56
CA ARG A 9 10.35 -11.44 -13.55
C ARG A 9 9.78 -10.64 -12.38
N LEU A 10 10.46 -10.63 -11.24
CA LEU A 10 10.06 -9.80 -10.10
C LEU A 10 10.39 -8.32 -10.34
N LYS A 11 11.53 -8.00 -10.96
CA LYS A 11 11.90 -6.63 -11.34
C LYS A 11 11.00 -6.07 -12.47
N SER A 12 10.68 -6.87 -13.48
CA SER A 12 9.85 -6.43 -14.62
C SER A 12 8.37 -6.23 -14.27
N ARG A 13 7.87 -6.83 -13.18
CA ARG A 13 6.53 -6.55 -12.63
C ARG A 13 6.45 -5.22 -11.87
N GLU A 14 7.57 -4.62 -11.50
CA GLU A 14 7.62 -3.35 -10.75
C GLU A 14 7.95 -2.14 -11.65
N GLN A 15 8.62 -2.33 -12.80
CA GLN A 15 8.94 -1.29 -13.78
C GLN A 15 7.76 -0.97 -14.73
N GLY A 16 6.57 -0.78 -14.19
CA GLY A 16 5.37 -0.68 -15.02
C GLY A 16 4.21 0.04 -14.36
N ARG A 17 4.44 1.25 -13.84
CA ARG A 17 3.52 2.42 -13.94
C ARG A 17 4.04 3.54 -13.03
N LYS A 18 4.68 4.51 -13.68
CA LYS A 18 5.07 5.82 -13.16
C LYS A 18 3.99 6.40 -12.23
N GLU A 19 4.48 7.10 -11.20
CA GLU A 19 3.75 8.05 -10.38
C GLU A 19 2.69 8.77 -11.21
N LYS A 20 1.41 8.56 -10.90
CA LYS A 20 0.34 9.35 -11.50
C LYS A 20 -0.06 10.43 -10.51
N PRO A 21 0.02 11.72 -10.89
CA PRO A 21 -0.55 12.77 -10.07
C PRO A 21 -2.05 12.49 -9.92
N THR A 22 -2.54 12.55 -8.68
CA THR A 22 -3.98 12.55 -8.40
C THR A 22 -4.32 13.81 -7.63
N THR A 23 -5.58 14.24 -7.73
CA THR A 23 -6.13 15.50 -7.18
C THR A 23 -5.94 15.68 -5.66
N HIS A 24 -5.47 14.65 -4.94
CA HIS A 24 -5.26 14.66 -3.49
C HIS A 24 -3.81 14.27 -3.09
N GLY A 25 -2.86 14.37 -4.02
CA GLY A 25 -1.45 14.00 -3.85
C GLY A 25 -1.01 12.83 -4.74
N ARG A 26 0.30 12.59 -4.83
CA ARG A 26 0.88 11.46 -5.57
C ARG A 26 0.83 10.20 -4.72
N PHE A 27 0.24 9.11 -5.23
CA PHE A 27 0.35 7.77 -4.62
C PHE A 27 1.62 7.09 -5.14
N ASP A 28 2.28 6.29 -4.30
CA ASP A 28 3.49 5.55 -4.69
C ASP A 28 3.28 4.68 -5.93
N ALA A 29 2.12 4.03 -6.03
CA ALA A 29 1.71 3.37 -7.26
C ALA A 29 0.20 3.45 -7.48
N SER A 30 -0.20 3.76 -8.71
CA SER A 30 -1.60 3.85 -9.09
C SER A 30 -1.86 3.20 -10.45
N THR A 31 -2.98 2.49 -10.53
CA THR A 31 -3.44 1.84 -11.76
C THR A 31 -4.93 2.10 -11.94
N ARG A 32 -5.53 1.55 -13.01
CA ARG A 32 -6.98 1.67 -13.24
C ARG A 32 -7.80 1.13 -12.07
N ILE A 33 -7.38 0.02 -11.47
CA ILE A 33 -8.15 -0.74 -10.47
C ILE A 33 -7.60 -0.64 -9.03
N LYS A 34 -6.30 -0.45 -8.87
CA LYS A 34 -5.63 -0.44 -7.56
C LYS A 34 -4.82 0.82 -7.33
N VAL A 35 -4.80 1.28 -6.09
CA VAL A 35 -3.92 2.31 -5.57
C VAL A 35 -3.11 1.74 -4.39
N ILE A 36 -1.84 2.11 -4.33
CA ILE A 36 -0.89 1.66 -3.31
C ILE A 36 -0.22 2.89 -2.71
N GLU A 37 -0.21 2.95 -1.39
CA GLU A 37 0.61 3.88 -0.60
C GLU A 37 1.60 3.08 0.26
N ILE A 38 2.82 3.59 0.40
CA ILE A 38 3.88 2.98 1.20
C ILE A 38 4.22 3.94 2.34
N GLU A 39 4.03 3.48 3.58
CA GLU A 39 4.46 4.19 4.78
C GLU A 39 5.58 3.37 5.43
N ARG A 40 6.78 3.96 5.58
CA ARG A 40 7.98 3.23 6.04
C ARG A 40 8.40 3.56 7.48
N THR A 41 7.85 4.61 8.07
CA THR A 41 8.35 5.15 9.34
C THR A 41 7.60 4.63 10.56
N GLY A 42 6.40 4.08 10.38
CA GLY A 42 5.58 3.55 11.48
C GLY A 42 4.94 4.61 12.36
N SER A 43 5.09 5.90 12.00
CA SER A 43 4.52 7.03 12.73
C SER A 43 2.98 6.97 12.68
N PRO A 44 2.30 6.99 13.84
CA PRO A 44 0.83 6.99 13.88
C PRO A 44 0.21 8.11 13.04
N GLN A 45 0.80 9.31 13.04
CA GLN A 45 0.32 10.45 12.26
C GLN A 45 0.42 10.18 10.76
N ARG A 46 1.55 9.62 10.30
CA ARG A 46 1.75 9.27 8.89
C ARG A 46 0.87 8.11 8.46
N LEU A 47 0.69 7.11 9.31
CA LEU A 47 -0.24 6.00 9.06
C LEU A 47 -1.68 6.50 8.92
N ARG A 48 -2.15 7.37 9.83
CA ARG A 48 -3.47 8.02 9.74
C ARG A 48 -3.61 8.78 8.42
N HIS A 49 -2.63 9.61 8.07
CA HIS A 49 -2.65 10.39 6.83
C HIS A 49 -2.71 9.47 5.59
N ALA A 50 -1.86 8.44 5.53
CA ALA A 50 -1.83 7.48 4.43
C ALA A 50 -3.16 6.73 4.28
N ILE A 51 -3.76 6.29 5.39
CA ILE A 51 -5.06 5.62 5.40
C ILE A 51 -6.18 6.56 4.93
N GLN A 52 -6.21 7.80 5.41
CA GLN A 52 -7.19 8.81 4.98
C GLN A 52 -7.05 9.10 3.49
N LYS A 53 -5.83 9.24 2.99
CA LYS A 53 -5.53 9.43 1.57
C LYS A 53 -6.04 8.25 0.72
N LEU A 54 -5.77 7.01 1.13
CA LEU A 54 -6.32 5.81 0.49
C LEU A 54 -7.84 5.76 0.55
N LYS A 55 -8.46 6.15 1.68
CA LYS A 55 -9.91 6.19 1.86
C LYS A 55 -10.58 7.12 0.85
N LYS A 56 -10.00 8.30 0.60
CA LYS A 56 -10.47 9.29 -0.39
C LYS A 56 -10.40 8.81 -1.85
N SER A 57 -9.57 7.80 -2.14
CA SER A 57 -9.47 7.24 -3.49
C SER A 57 -10.78 6.57 -3.92
N THR A 58 -11.21 6.78 -5.16
CA THR A 58 -12.37 6.10 -5.78
C THR A 58 -12.04 4.71 -6.30
N LYS A 59 -10.77 4.27 -6.19
CA LYS A 59 -10.33 2.97 -6.68
C LYS A 59 -10.90 1.83 -5.84
N PRO A 60 -11.31 0.71 -6.48
CA PRO A 60 -11.90 -0.42 -5.77
C PRO A 60 -10.87 -1.14 -4.87
N GLN A 61 -9.61 -1.23 -5.29
CA GLN A 61 -8.55 -1.85 -4.50
C GLN A 61 -7.63 -0.77 -3.89
N LYS A 62 -7.57 -0.74 -2.56
CA LYS A 62 -6.75 0.21 -1.78
C LYS A 62 -5.76 -0.60 -0.96
N ILE A 63 -4.48 -0.34 -1.11
CA ILE A 63 -3.42 -1.09 -0.44
C ILE A 63 -2.50 -0.14 0.30
N LEU A 64 -2.31 -0.38 1.60
CA LEU A 64 -1.27 0.26 2.39
C LEU A 64 -0.13 -0.73 2.61
N ARG A 65 1.11 -0.34 2.29
CA ARG A 65 2.31 -1.14 2.61
C ARG A 65 3.05 -0.52 3.78
N VAL A 66 3.39 -1.34 4.77
CA VAL A 66 4.09 -0.92 6.00
C VAL A 66 5.18 -1.91 6.39
N PRO A 67 6.16 -1.52 7.24
CA PRO A 67 7.01 -2.46 7.94
C PRO A 67 6.18 -3.53 8.67
N GLN A 68 6.72 -4.76 8.77
CA GLN A 68 5.96 -5.86 9.35
C GLN A 68 5.54 -5.59 10.81
N HIS A 69 6.40 -4.93 11.59
CA HIS A 69 6.12 -4.60 13.00
C HIS A 69 5.01 -3.54 13.16
N ASP A 70 4.71 -2.75 12.13
CA ASP A 70 3.65 -1.72 12.16
C ASP A 70 2.32 -2.21 11.59
N MET A 71 2.22 -3.45 11.11
CA MET A 71 0.99 -3.95 10.50
C MET A 71 -0.20 -3.95 11.47
N ASP A 72 0.04 -4.22 12.75
CA ASP A 72 -1.00 -4.26 13.78
C ASP A 72 -1.48 -2.85 14.10
N LYS A 73 -0.54 -1.94 14.37
CA LYS A 73 -0.81 -0.51 14.55
C LYS A 73 -1.58 0.09 13.36
N ALA A 74 -1.17 -0.21 12.12
CA ALA A 74 -1.87 0.25 10.93
C ALA A 74 -3.29 -0.34 10.81
N THR A 75 -3.47 -1.59 11.25
CA THR A 75 -4.79 -2.25 11.29
C THR A 75 -5.73 -1.56 12.25
N ASP A 76 -5.25 -1.24 13.45
CA ASP A 76 -6.08 -0.60 14.48
C ASP A 76 -6.50 0.81 14.06
N ILE A 77 -5.56 1.58 13.51
CA ILE A 77 -5.86 2.90 12.94
C ILE A 77 -6.85 2.80 11.76
N ALA A 78 -6.70 1.78 10.90
CA ALA A 78 -7.61 1.61 9.76
C ALA A 78 -9.04 1.26 10.21
N LYS A 79 -9.19 0.46 11.27
CA LYS A 79 -10.47 0.13 11.90
C LYS A 79 -11.11 1.37 12.52
N GLU A 80 -10.35 2.14 13.30
CA GLU A 80 -10.80 3.41 13.90
C GLU A 80 -11.33 4.37 12.84
N LEU A 81 -10.60 4.50 11.72
CA LEU A 81 -10.98 5.36 10.59
C LEU A 81 -12.09 4.75 9.70
N ARG A 82 -12.60 3.56 10.03
CA ARG A 82 -13.59 2.80 9.25
C ARG A 82 -13.22 2.71 7.76
N ALA A 83 -11.94 2.42 7.49
CA ALA A 83 -11.39 2.41 6.15
C ALA A 83 -11.39 1.00 5.54
N LYS A 84 -12.05 0.81 4.39
CA LYS A 84 -12.00 -0.43 3.62
C LYS A 84 -10.73 -0.49 2.77
N LEU A 85 -9.72 -1.23 3.20
CA LEU A 85 -8.44 -1.39 2.50
C LEU A 85 -7.71 -2.68 2.89
N THR A 86 -6.67 -3.01 2.14
CA THR A 86 -5.76 -4.12 2.45
C THR A 86 -4.43 -3.57 2.97
N ILE A 87 -3.94 -4.09 4.09
CA ILE A 87 -2.62 -3.77 4.64
C ILE A 87 -1.68 -4.92 4.31
N THR A 88 -0.51 -4.64 3.76
CA THR A 88 0.52 -5.66 3.49
C THR A 88 1.85 -5.25 4.09
N ASN A 89 2.71 -6.22 4.41
CA ASN A 89 4.10 -5.89 4.70
C ASN A 89 4.84 -5.46 3.42
N LEU A 90 6.02 -4.83 3.58
CA LEU A 90 6.85 -4.38 2.46
C LEU A 90 7.22 -5.53 1.50
N SER A 91 7.46 -6.74 2.03
CA SER A 91 7.79 -7.93 1.23
C SER A 91 6.57 -8.63 0.61
N LYS A 92 5.34 -8.16 0.88
CA LYS A 92 4.07 -8.68 0.34
C LYS A 92 3.75 -10.13 0.74
N THR A 93 4.46 -10.70 1.71
CA THR A 93 4.24 -12.06 2.20
C THR A 93 3.09 -12.16 3.21
N LYS A 94 2.83 -11.08 3.96
CA LYS A 94 1.77 -10.98 4.95
C LYS A 94 0.76 -9.92 4.55
N ARG A 95 -0.53 -10.19 4.78
CA ARG A 95 -1.62 -9.25 4.50
C ARG A 95 -2.74 -9.33 5.54
N LYS A 96 -3.38 -8.20 5.80
CA LYS A 96 -4.61 -8.06 6.58
C LYS A 96 -5.64 -7.29 5.77
N SER A 97 -6.84 -7.84 5.65
CA SER A 97 -7.94 -7.20 4.91
C SER A 97 -8.89 -6.54 5.91
N ILE A 98 -9.08 -5.22 5.77
CA ILE A 98 -10.01 -4.46 6.60
C ILE A 98 -11.31 -4.32 5.83
N LYS A 99 -12.36 -4.95 6.39
CA LYS A 99 -13.73 -4.82 5.92
C LYS A 99 -14.42 -3.69 6.69
N ARG A 100 -15.41 -3.06 6.06
CA ARG A 100 -16.27 -2.06 6.70
C ARG A 100 -17.21 -2.74 7.66
#